data_AF-A0A0K8NUX6-F1
#
_entry.id   AF-A0A0K8NUX6-F1
#
_cell.length_a   1.000
_cell.length_b   1.000
_cell.length_c   1.000
_cell.angle_alpha   90.00
_cell.angle_beta   90.00
_cell.angle_gamma   90.00
#
_symmetry.space_group_name_H-M   'P 1'
#
loop_
_entity.id
_entity.type
_entity.pdbx_description
1 polymer ?
#
loop_
_entity_poly.entity_id
_entity_poly.type
_entity_poly.pdbx_seq_one_letter_code
_entity_poly.pdbx_strand_id
1 'polypeptide(L)' 'MKAICTVCAQACSRCAAECGKHDMDHCQHCAAACKRCADACIEMSN' A
#
# COMPACT_ATOMS: atom_id res chain seq x y z
N MET A 1 -12.14 4.72 -12.98
CA MET A 1 -10.84 4.63 -12.26
C MET A 1 -11.00 4.63 -10.75
N LYS A 2 -11.80 5.56 -10.18
CA LYS A 2 -12.03 5.69 -8.72
C LYS A 2 -12.18 4.39 -7.95
N ALA A 3 -13.18 3.57 -8.28
CA ALA A 3 -13.44 2.31 -7.55
C ALA A 3 -12.24 1.34 -7.53
N ILE A 4 -11.50 1.25 -8.65
CA ILE A 4 -10.30 0.39 -8.74
C ILE A 4 -9.19 0.95 -7.85
N CYS A 5 -8.92 2.25 -7.94
CA CYS A 5 -7.90 2.92 -7.12
C CYS A 5 -8.24 2.83 -5.62
N THR A 6 -9.52 2.97 -5.25
CA THR A 6 -9.97 2.80 -3.85
C THR A 6 -9.69 1.39 -3.33
N VAL A 7 -10.01 0.35 -4.10
CA VAL A 7 -9.74 -1.04 -3.70
C VAL A 7 -8.24 -1.30 -3.61
N CYS A 8 -7.46 -0.80 -4.58
CA CYS A 8 -6.00 -0.92 -4.56
C CYS A 8 -5.38 -0.25 -3.33
N ALA A 9 -5.82 0.97 -3.00
CA ALA A 9 -5.35 1.70 -1.82
C ALA A 9 -5.63 0.91 -0.53
N GLN A 10 -6.82 0.34 -0.38
CA GLN A 10 -7.16 -0.49 0.79
C GLN A 10 -6.30 -1.75 0.88
N ALA A 11 -6.09 -2.45 -0.24
CA ALA A 11 -5.25 -3.65 -0.28
C ALA A 11 -3.79 -3.31 0.06
N CYS A 12 -3.25 -2.25 -0.54
CA CYS A 12 -1.88 -1.80 -0.30
C CYS A 12 -1.65 -1.32 1.13
N SER A 13 -2.60 -0.60 1.73
CA SER A 13 -2.51 -0.18 3.15
C SER A 13 -2.48 -1.38 4.09
N ARG A 14 -3.31 -2.41 3.84
CA ARG A 14 -3.29 -3.66 4.63
C ARG A 14 -1.97 -4.40 4.45
N CYS A 15 -1.48 -4.50 3.22
CA CYS A 15 -0.20 -5.14 2.92
C CYS A 15 0.97 -4.42 3.63
N ALA A 16 1.02 -3.09 3.55
CA ALA A 16 2.05 -2.30 4.21
C ALA A 16 2.03 -2.47 5.74
N ALA A 17 0.83 -2.50 6.34
CA ALA A 17 0.66 -2.70 7.78
C ALA A 17 1.11 -4.09 8.24
N GLU A 18 0.84 -5.14 7.46
CA GLU A 18 1.28 -6.49 7.80
C GLU A 18 2.79 -6.67 7.57
N CYS A 19 3.30 -6.28 6.39
CA CYS A 19 4.72 -6.38 6.09
C CYS A 19 5.59 -5.56 7.06
N GLY A 20 5.11 -4.40 7.53
CA GLY A 20 5.82 -3.56 8.49
C GLY A 20 6.01 -4.18 9.87
N LYS A 21 5.29 -5.27 10.21
CA LYS A 21 5.46 -6.02 11.48
C LYS A 21 6.69 -6.92 11.48
N HIS A 22 7.37 -7.08 10.33
CA HIS A 22 8.50 -8.00 10.18
C HIS A 22 9.80 -7.24 9.95
N ASP A 23 10.82 -7.50 10.76
CA ASP A 23 12.13 -6.82 10.68
C ASP A 23 13.03 -7.29 9.52
N MET A 24 12.51 -8.09 8.59
CA MET A 24 13.26 -8.57 7.43
C MET A 24 13.35 -7.48 6.35
N ASP A 25 14.53 -7.29 5.76
CA ASP A 25 14.77 -6.26 4.73
C ASP A 25 13.74 -6.29 3.59
N HIS A 26 13.40 -7.48 3.09
CA HIS A 26 12.43 -7.60 2.01
C HIS A 26 11.01 -7.21 2.43
N CYS A 27 10.62 -7.47 3.69
CA CYS A 27 9.34 -7.03 4.23
C CYS A 27 9.29 -5.52 4.41
N GLN A 28 10.37 -4.89 4.87
CA GLN A 28 10.47 -3.44 4.98
C GLN A 28 10.40 -2.75 3.61
N HIS A 29 11.09 -3.29 2.61
CA HIS A 29 11.00 -2.81 1.23
C HIS A 29 9.58 -2.96 0.66
N CYS A 30 8.92 -4.10 0.90
CA CYS A 30 7.53 -4.32 0.50
C CYS A 30 6.59 -3.30 1.15
N ALA A 31 6.71 -3.09 2.48
CA ALA A 31 5.88 -2.16 3.21
C ALA A 31 6.02 -0.71 2.69
N ALA A 32 7.26 -0.28 2.41
CA ALA A 32 7.53 1.04 1.83
C ALA A 32 6.99 1.19 0.40
N ALA A 33 7.06 0.13 -0.42
CA ALA A 33 6.49 0.14 -1.77
C ALA A 33 4.95 0.20 -1.73
N CYS A 34 4.32 -0.62 -0.89
CA CYS A 34 2.86 -0.64 -0.72
C CYS A 34 2.33 0.68 -0.16
N LYS A 35 3.02 1.32 0.78
CA LYS A 35 2.63 2.65 1.28
C LYS A 35 2.61 3.70 0.16
N ARG A 36 3.69 3.76 -0.65
CA ARG A 36 3.74 4.64 -1.83
C ARG A 36 2.64 4.36 -2.85
N CYS A 37 2.31 3.09 -3.07
CA CYS A 37 1.22 2.70 -3.96
C CYS A 37 -0.15 3.13 -3.43
N ALA A 38 -0.39 2.96 -2.13
CA ALA A 38 -1.63 3.36 -1.48
C ALA A 38 -1.85 4.88 -1.59
N ASP A 39 -0.82 5.68 -1.30
CA ASP A 39 -0.85 7.13 -1.40
C ASP A 39 -1.22 7.59 -2.82
N ALA A 40 -0.52 7.06 -3.84
CA ALA A 40 -0.82 7.37 -5.23
C ALA A 40 -2.24 6.94 -5.66
N CYS A 41 -2.71 5.79 -5.18
CA CYS A 41 -4.07 5.32 -5.48
C CYS A 41 -5.15 6.19 -4.81
N ILE A 42 -4.89 6.72 -3.62
CA ILE A 42 -5.80 7.67 -2.96
C ILE A 42 -5.89 8.94 -3.80
N GLU A 43 -4.76 9.50 -4.24
CA GLU A 43 -4.73 10.69 -5.11
C GLU A 43 -5.52 10.48 -6.41
N MET A 44 -5.39 9.31 -7.05
CA MET A 44 -6.12 8.94 -8.26
C MET A 44 -7.61 8.59 -8.05
N SER A 45 -8.05 8.43 -6.79
CA SER A 45 -9.43 8.08 -6.46
C SER A 45 -10.34 9.29 -6.23
N ASN A 46 -9.77 10.50 -6.22
CA ASN A 46 -10.47 11.78 -6.05
C ASN A 46 -11.21 12.25 -7.30
#